data_AF-A0A656KP10-F1
#
_entry.id   AF-A0A656KP10-F1
#
_cell.length_a   1.000
_cell.length_b   1.000
_cell.length_c   1.000
_cell.angle_alpha   90.00
_cell.angle_beta   90.00
_cell.angle_gamma   90.00
#
_symmetry.space_group_name_H-M   'P 1'
#
loop_
_entity.id
_entity.type
_entity.pdbx_description
1 polymer ?
#
loop_
_entity_poly.entity_id
_entity_poly.type
_entity_poly.pdbx_seq_one_letter_code
_entity_poly.pdbx_strand_id
1 'polypeptide(L)'
;MMEIIQREASSCTLTQLTAKLIPEVIGREIEKATQGIYPLQNVHIRKVKLLKAPKFDLGALLNLHGESSTDDAGQRVERDFKEQVLDSV
;
A
#
# COMPACT_ATOMS: atom_id res chain seq x y z
N MET A 1 -6.96 -17.42 9.67
CA MET A 1 -6.44 -16.60 8.54
C MET A 1 -7.24 -15.31 8.37
N MET A 2 -8.54 -15.38 8.03
CA MET A 2 -9.35 -14.17 7.82
C MET A 2 -9.40 -13.24 9.02
N GLU A 3 -9.56 -13.77 10.24
CA GLU A 3 -9.60 -12.95 11.46
C GLU A 3 -8.32 -12.14 11.69
N ILE A 4 -7.15 -12.76 11.49
CA ILE A 4 -5.85 -12.08 11.64
C ILE A 4 -5.72 -10.97 10.59
N ILE A 5 -6.06 -11.26 9.33
CA ILE A 5 -6.05 -10.26 8.25
C ILE A 5 -6.98 -9.09 8.58
N GLN A 6 -8.20 -9.38 9.06
CA GLN A 6 -9.20 -8.37 9.42
C GLN A 6 -8.69 -7.48 10.56
N ARG A 7 -8.14 -8.08 11.62
CA ARG A 7 -7.60 -7.35 12.79
C ARG A 7 -6.43 -6.45 12.40
N GLU A 8 -5.51 -6.97 11.59
CA GLU A 8 -4.33 -6.22 11.17
C GLU A 8 -4.66 -5.10 10.18
N ALA A 9 -5.65 -5.29 9.29
CA ALA A 9 -6.00 -4.34 8.25
C ALA A 9 -7.05 -3.29 8.68
N SER A 10 -7.97 -3.62 9.59
CA SER A 10 -9.03 -2.69 10.01
C SER A 10 -8.54 -1.58 10.95
N SER A 11 -7.44 -1.83 11.67
CA SER A 11 -6.89 -0.92 12.67
C SER A 11 -5.90 0.11 12.09
N CYS A 12 -5.55 0.01 10.82
CA CYS A 12 -4.45 0.78 10.24
C CYS A 12 -4.85 1.57 8.99
N THR A 13 -4.13 2.66 8.74
CA THR A 13 -4.23 3.45 7.51
C THR A 13 -3.52 2.73 6.36
N LEU A 14 -3.76 3.16 5.12
CA LEU A 14 -3.13 2.58 3.93
C LEU A 14 -1.60 2.58 4.01
N THR A 15 -1.01 3.64 4.57
CA THR A 15 0.44 3.80 4.74
C THR A 15 1.02 2.81 5.76
N GLN A 16 0.34 2.64 6.89
CA GLN A 16 0.70 1.66 7.90
C GLN A 16 0.51 0.23 7.42
N LEU A 17 -0.54 -0.03 6.63
CA LEU A 17 -0.78 -1.33 6.02
C LEU A 17 0.36 -1.70 5.06
N THR A 18 0.82 -0.76 4.21
CA THR A 18 1.97 -1.00 3.34
C THR A 18 3.25 -1.30 4.11
N ALA A 19 3.49 -0.64 5.25
CA ALA A 19 4.63 -0.94 6.11
C ALA A 19 4.59 -2.35 6.71
N LYS A 20 3.40 -2.93 6.95
CA LYS A 20 3.23 -4.33 7.39
C LYS A 20 3.37 -5.34 6.25
N LEU A 21 3.00 -4.95 5.03
CA LEU A 21 3.04 -5.82 3.85
C LEU A 21 4.48 -6.07 3.36
N ILE A 22 5.35 -5.05 3.41
CA ILE A 22 6.74 -5.15 2.91
C ILE A 22 7.53 -6.29 3.60
N PRO A 23 7.56 -6.40 4.94
CA PRO A 23 8.24 -7.50 5.62
C PRO A 23 7.34 -8.73 5.85
N GLU A 24 6.15 -8.80 5.23
CA GLU A 24 5.21 -9.92 5.32
C GLU A 24 4.79 -10.31 6.75
N VAL A 25 4.58 -9.34 7.65
CA VAL A 25 4.24 -9.61 9.07
C VAL A 25 2.98 -10.46 9.19
N ILE A 26 1.96 -10.17 8.37
CA ILE A 26 0.66 -10.85 8.40
C ILE A 26 0.82 -12.34 8.02
N GLY A 27 1.68 -12.66 7.04
CA GLY A 27 1.94 -14.03 6.62
C GLY A 27 2.59 -14.85 7.74
N ARG A 28 3.63 -14.28 8.37
CA ARG A 28 4.34 -14.91 9.50
C ARG A 28 3.44 -15.12 10.72
N GLU A 29 2.55 -14.18 11.00
CA GLU A 29 1.61 -14.31 12.11
C GLU A 29 0.58 -15.42 11.87
N ILE A 30 0.12 -15.58 10.62
CA ILE A 30 -0.74 -16.69 10.22
C ILE A 30 -0.01 -18.02 10.40
N GLU A 31 1.23 -18.14 9.94
CA GLU A 31 2.03 -19.37 10.09
C GLU A 31 2.13 -19.78 11.57
N LYS A 32 2.51 -18.84 12.44
CA LYS A 32 2.60 -19.06 13.89
C LYS A 32 1.28 -19.49 14.51
N ALA A 33 0.17 -18.82 14.17
CA ALA A 33 -1.13 -19.13 14.74
C ALA A 33 -1.68 -20.50 14.29
N THR A 34 -1.34 -20.93 13.08
CA THR A 34 -1.81 -22.21 12.52
C THR A 34 -0.99 -23.43 12.92
N GLN A 35 0.20 -23.23 13.49
CA GLN A 35 1.15 -24.29 13.82
C GLN A 35 0.61 -25.36 14.78
N GLY A 36 -0.36 -25.01 15.63
CA GLY A 36 -1.03 -25.96 16.55
C GLY A 36 -2.08 -26.86 15.88
N ILE A 37 -2.55 -26.52 14.67
CA ILE A 37 -3.52 -27.31 13.91
C ILE A 37 -2.80 -28.07 12.80
N TYR A 38 -2.08 -27.34 11.95
CA TYR A 38 -1.31 -27.90 10.85
C TYR A 38 -0.15 -26.97 10.48
N PRO A 39 1.07 -27.48 10.30
CA PRO A 39 2.21 -26.66 9.95
C PRO A 39 2.08 -26.16 8.51
N LEU A 40 1.86 -24.85 8.36
CA LEU A 40 1.87 -24.16 7.07
C LEU A 40 3.23 -23.51 6.83
N GLN A 41 3.63 -23.44 5.56
CA GLN A 41 4.85 -22.77 5.11
C GLN A 41 4.53 -21.92 3.88
N ASN A 42 5.27 -20.83 3.70
CA ASN A 42 5.19 -19.92 2.56
C ASN A 42 3.79 -19.29 2.43
N VAL A 43 3.30 -18.70 3.53
CA VAL A 43 2.02 -17.98 3.54
C VAL A 43 2.23 -16.53 3.09
N HIS A 44 1.76 -16.21 1.89
CA HIS A 44 1.89 -14.86 1.30
C HIS A 44 0.55 -14.24 0.94
N ILE A 45 0.49 -12.91 0.93
CA ILE A 45 -0.66 -12.17 0.41
C ILE A 45 -0.53 -12.06 -1.11
N ARG A 46 -1.33 -12.84 -1.84
CA ARG A 46 -1.22 -12.94 -3.30
C ARG A 46 -1.70 -11.69 -4.05
N LYS A 47 -2.69 -10.98 -3.51
CA LYS A 47 -3.27 -9.79 -4.15
C LYS A 47 -3.96 -8.89 -3.13
N VAL A 48 -3.69 -7.59 -3.23
CA VAL A 48 -4.47 -6.54 -2.57
C VAL A 48 -5.12 -5.68 -3.64
N LYS A 49 -6.40 -5.36 -3.48
CA LYS A 49 -7.15 -4.51 -4.42
C LYS A 49 -7.86 -3.41 -3.66
N LEU A 50 -7.70 -2.17 -4.11
CA LEU A 50 -8.52 -1.05 -3.67
C LEU A 50 -9.90 -1.17 -4.33
N LEU A 51 -10.95 -1.26 -3.51
CA LEU A 51 -12.34 -1.27 -3.99
C LEU A 51 -12.88 0.15 -4.21
N LYS A 52 -12.46 1.09 -3.37
CA LYS A 52 -12.79 2.50 -3.46
C LYS A 52 -11.50 3.29 -3.30
N ALA A 53 -11.18 4.10 -4.31
CA ALA A 53 -10.06 5.03 -4.19
C ALA A 53 -10.41 6.10 -3.15
N PRO A 54 -9.48 6.46 -2.25
CA PRO A 54 -9.66 7.62 -1.39
C PRO A 54 -9.80 8.88 -2.26
N LYS A 55 -10.52 9.88 -1.76
CA LYS A 55 -10.57 11.18 -2.44
C LYS A 55 -9.16 11.75 -2.51
N PHE A 56 -8.81 12.32 -3.67
CA PHE A 56 -7.51 12.93 -3.86
C PHE A 56 -7.35 14.11 -2.92
N ASP A 57 -6.34 14.07 -2.06
CA ASP A 57 -5.95 15.14 -1.16
C ASP A 57 -4.47 15.43 -1.38
N LEU A 58 -4.20 16.65 -1.85
CA LEU A 58 -2.84 17.12 -2.14
C LEU A 58 -1.99 17.19 -0.87
N GLY A 59 -2.58 17.54 0.28
CA GLY A 59 -1.85 17.65 1.54
C GLY A 59 -1.41 16.27 2.05
N ALA A 60 -2.33 15.31 2.09
CA ALA A 60 -2.01 13.93 2.46
C ALA A 60 -0.98 13.28 1.52
N LEU A 61 -1.05 13.60 0.22
CA LEU A 61 -0.08 13.10 -0.76
C LEU A 61 1.31 13.71 -0.56
N LEU A 62 1.40 15.03 -0.39
CA LEU A 62 2.67 15.71 -0.16
C LEU A 62 3.33 15.26 1.16
N ASN A 63 2.55 14.94 2.19
CA ASN A 63 3.10 14.36 3.42
C ASN A 63 3.69 12.96 3.17
N LEU A 64 3.03 12.13 2.37
CA LEU A 64 3.53 10.80 2.03
C LEU A 64 4.84 10.83 1.22
N HIS A 65 4.99 11.84 0.35
CA HIS A 65 6.20 12.02 -0.46
C HIS A 65 7.27 12.91 0.19
N GLY A 66 6.89 13.72 1.19
CA GLY A 66 7.77 14.68 1.88
C GLY A 66 8.67 14.05 2.94
N GLU A 67 8.33 12.86 3.45
CA GLU A 67 9.17 12.08 4.37
C GLU A 67 10.23 11.22 3.64
N SER A 68 10.35 11.32 2.30
CA SER A 68 11.44 10.70 1.53
C SER A 68 12.76 11.49 1.59
N SER A 69 13.07 12.11 2.74
CA SER A 69 14.37 12.72 3.02
C SER A 69 15.39 11.68 3.51
N THR A 70 15.43 10.53 2.83
CA THR A 70 16.59 9.64 2.78
C THR A 70 16.98 9.50 1.31
N ASP A 71 17.81 10.45 0.86
CA ASP A 71 18.77 10.35 -0.25
C ASP A 71 18.36 9.53 -1.49
N ASP A 72 17.33 9.97 -2.21
CA ASP A 72 17.39 9.84 -3.68
C ASP A 72 16.66 11.02 -4.32
N ALA A 73 17.42 12.03 -4.72
CA ALA A 73 16.93 13.16 -5.47
C ALA A 73 16.46 12.66 -6.85
N GLY A 74 15.18 12.32 -6.95
CA GLY A 74 14.54 11.97 -8.22
C GLY A 74 14.74 13.08 -9.25
N GLN A 75 15.21 12.70 -10.44
CA GLN A 75 15.48 13.62 -11.55
C GLN A 75 14.22 14.38 -11.96
N ARG A 76 14.35 15.70 -12.09
CA ARG A 76 13.25 16.61 -12.47
C ARG A 76 12.76 16.26 -13.89
N VAL A 77 11.58 15.64 -13.98
CA VAL A 77 10.88 15.43 -15.26
C VAL A 77 10.11 16.71 -15.59
N GLU A 78 10.50 17.38 -16.67
CA GLU A 78 9.72 18.49 -17.23
C GLU A 78 8.39 17.95 -17.77
N ARG A 79 7.29 18.42 -17.19
CA ARG A 79 5.94 18.10 -17.65
C ARG A 79 5.50 19.15 -18.66
N ASP A 80 5.91 18.98 -19.92
CA ASP A 80 5.23 19.63 -21.05
C ASP A 80 3.91 18.90 -21.33
N PHE A 81 2.94 19.07 -20.44
CA PHE A 81 1.58 18.62 -20.68
C PHE A 81 0.87 19.70 -21.52
N LYS A 82 0.95 19.56 -22.86
CA LYS A 82 0.12 20.35 -23.78
C LYS A 82 -1.30 19.81 -23.71
N GLU A 83 -2.20 20.58 -23.11
CA GLU A 83 -3.64 20.32 -23.13
C GLU A 83 -4.12 20.33 -24.59
N GLN A 84 -4.50 19.17 -25.14
CA GLN A 84 -5.21 19.12 -26.41
C GLN A 84 -6.66 19.51 -26.16
N VAL A 85 -6.94 20.80 -26.33
CA VAL A 85 -8.30 21.29 -26.50
C VAL A 85 -8.80 20.76 -27.84
N LEU A 86 -9.66 19.75 -27.81
CA LEU A 86 -10.44 19.36 -28.97
C LEU A 86 -11.51 20.44 -29.17
N ASP A 87 -11.22 21.43 -30.02
CA ASP A 87 -12.24 22.32 -30.54
C ASP A 87 -13.16 21.52 -31.46
N SER A 88 -14.41 21.43 -31.04
CA SER A 88 -15.54 20.94 -31.82
C SER A 88 -15.83 21.87 -32.99
N VAL A 89 -15.69 21.37 -34.23
CA VAL A 89 -16.65 21.47 -35.36
C VAL A 89 -16.37 20.32 -36.32
#